data_AF-A0A429MVG6-F1
#
_entry.id   AF-A0A429MVG6-F1
#
_cell.length_a   1.000
_cell.length_b   1.000
_cell.length_c   1.000
_cell.angle_alpha   90.00
_cell.angle_beta   90.00
_cell.angle_gamma   90.00
#
_symmetry.space_group_name_H-M   'P 1'
#
loop_
_entity.id
_entity.type
_entity.pdbx_description
1 polymer ?
#
loop_
_entity_poly.entity_id
_entity_poly.type
_entity_poly.pdbx_seq_one_letter_code
_entity_poly.pdbx_strand_id
1 'polypeptide(L)'
;ANFMLSDKKLHLAIAKATHNKALQATYEYFLNSSYQYTLELVTNKNLPDPNQQIHSELVQAIQHKSESEAMRVAESMLAPILRSLDSIKADFVQNH
;
A
#
# COMPACT_ATOMS: atom_id res chain seq x y z
N ALA A 1 -3.53 5.84 14.10
CA ALA A 1 -3.36 4.54 14.77
C ALA A 1 -4.34 3.47 14.25
N ASN A 2 -5.65 3.65 14.38
CA ASN A 2 -6.63 2.62 13.98
C ASN A 2 -6.62 2.31 12.48
N PHE A 3 -6.53 3.34 11.62
CA PHE A 3 -6.44 3.15 10.17
C PHE A 3 -5.25 2.27 9.78
N MET A 4 -4.05 2.58 10.27
CA MET A 4 -2.82 1.82 9.99
C MET A 4 -2.91 0.35 10.42
N LEU A 5 -3.53 0.07 11.57
CA LEU A 5 -3.73 -1.31 12.03
C LEU A 5 -4.71 -2.07 11.13
N SER A 6 -5.75 -1.39 10.63
CA SER A 6 -6.71 -1.97 9.69
C SER A 6 -6.08 -2.22 8.32
N ASP A 7 -5.26 -1.29 7.83
CA ASP A 7 -4.52 -1.42 6.57
C ASP A 7 -3.53 -2.59 6.61
N LYS A 8 -2.72 -2.69 7.68
CA LYS A 8 -1.85 -3.85 7.91
C LYS A 8 -2.63 -5.18 7.87
N LYS A 9 -3.80 -5.23 8.51
CA LYS A 9 -4.65 -6.44 8.50
C LYS A 9 -5.17 -6.75 7.10
N LEU A 10 -5.55 -5.73 6.32
CA LEU A 10 -6.01 -5.89 4.95
C LEU A 10 -4.92 -6.52 4.07
N HIS A 11 -3.72 -5.94 4.05
CA HIS A 11 -2.60 -6.46 3.25
C HIS A 11 -2.25 -7.92 3.59
N LEU A 12 -2.19 -8.27 4.88
CA LEU A 12 -1.94 -9.65 5.30
C LEU A 12 -3.07 -10.60 4.89
N ALA A 13 -4.32 -10.17 4.96
CA ALA A 13 -5.47 -10.97 4.54
C ALA A 13 -5.43 -11.26 3.03
N ILE A 14 -5.12 -10.25 2.21
CA ILE A 14 -4.95 -10.39 0.76
C ILE A 14 -3.81 -11.38 0.47
N ALA A 15 -2.63 -11.18 1.06
CA ALA A 15 -1.48 -12.05 0.84
C ALA A 15 -1.78 -13.51 1.19
N LYS A 16 -2.45 -13.76 2.32
CA LYS A 16 -2.87 -15.11 2.74
C LYS A 16 -3.87 -15.73 1.76
N ALA A 17 -4.81 -14.95 1.24
CA ALA A 17 -5.84 -15.43 0.31
C ALA A 17 -5.27 -15.85 -1.05
N THR A 18 -4.10 -15.33 -1.44
CA THR A 18 -3.42 -15.76 -2.69
C THR A 18 -2.87 -17.18 -2.62
N HIS A 19 -2.77 -17.78 -1.42
CA HIS A 19 -2.08 -19.05 -1.17
C HIS A 19 -0.61 -19.06 -1.63
N ASN A 20 0.00 -17.89 -1.89
CA ASN A 20 1.40 -17.75 -2.23
C ASN A 20 2.23 -17.56 -0.94
N LYS A 21 2.90 -18.64 -0.51
CA LYS A 21 3.70 -18.65 0.73
C LYS A 21 4.84 -17.63 0.72
N ALA A 22 5.46 -17.38 -0.44
CA ALA A 22 6.53 -16.39 -0.56
C ALA A 22 6.00 -14.96 -0.39
N LEU A 23 4.87 -14.65 -1.02
CA LEU A 23 4.19 -13.36 -0.85
C LEU A 23 3.76 -13.14 0.59
N GLN A 24 3.16 -14.16 1.22
CA GLN A 24 2.74 -14.10 2.61
C GLN A 24 3.93 -13.84 3.55
N ALA A 25 5.02 -14.60 3.43
CA ALA A 25 6.22 -14.43 4.26
C ALA A 25 6.85 -13.04 4.05
N THR A 26 6.82 -12.51 2.83
CA THR A 26 7.30 -11.18 2.49
C THR A 26 6.48 -10.11 3.21
N TYR A 27 5.15 -10.18 3.12
CA TYR A 27 4.25 -9.25 3.80
C TYR A 27 4.31 -9.36 5.33
N GLU A 28 4.42 -10.56 5.87
CA GLU A 28 4.62 -10.79 7.31
C GLU A 28 5.93 -10.19 7.79
N TYR A 29 7.03 -10.36 7.04
CA TYR A 29 8.30 -9.73 7.36
C TYR A 29 8.16 -8.21 7.31
N PHE A 30 7.85 -7.62 6.15
CA PHE A 30 7.83 -6.16 5.99
C PHE A 30 6.86 -5.45 6.94
N LEU A 31 5.63 -5.95 7.14
CA LEU A 31 4.65 -5.28 8.01
C LEU A 31 4.93 -5.48 9.50
N ASN A 32 5.79 -6.43 9.88
CA ASN A 32 6.22 -6.64 11.27
C ASN A 32 7.58 -6.01 11.57
N SER A 33 8.54 -6.08 10.65
CA SER A 33 9.90 -5.54 10.80
C SER A 33 9.97 -4.05 10.48
N SER A 34 9.21 -3.60 9.48
CA SER A 34 9.32 -2.25 8.94
C SER A 34 8.24 -1.32 9.46
N TYR A 35 7.41 -1.71 10.43
CA TYR A 35 6.30 -0.89 10.93
C TYR A 35 6.75 0.51 11.40
N GLN A 36 7.99 0.67 11.89
CA GLN A 36 8.59 1.97 12.21
C GLN A 36 8.95 2.79 10.96
N TYR A 37 9.45 2.16 9.89
CA TYR A 37 9.69 2.82 8.60
C TYR A 37 8.39 3.08 7.83
N THR A 38 7.39 2.19 7.96
CA THR A 38 6.03 2.40 7.48
C THR A 38 5.41 3.57 8.21
N LEU A 39 5.67 3.76 9.50
CA LEU A 39 5.26 4.98 10.21
C LEU A 39 5.91 6.22 9.59
N GLU A 40 7.22 6.21 9.31
CA GLU A 40 7.89 7.31 8.59
C GLU A 40 7.29 7.56 7.20
N LEU A 41 7.00 6.52 6.42
CA LEU A 41 6.43 6.61 5.07
C LEU A 41 4.98 7.12 5.07
N VAL A 42 4.16 6.66 6.03
CA VAL A 42 2.75 7.04 6.20
C VAL A 42 2.62 8.40 6.88
N THR A 43 3.63 8.84 7.64
CA THR A 43 3.71 10.20 8.21
C THR A 43 4.52 11.17 7.35
N ASN A 44 5.09 10.70 6.23
CA ASN A 44 5.82 11.54 5.30
C ASN A 44 4.84 12.48 4.60
N LYS A 45 4.81 13.73 5.05
CA LYS A 45 3.94 14.77 4.49
C LYS A 45 4.20 15.06 3.00
N ASN A 46 5.31 14.57 2.44
CA ASN A 46 5.67 14.75 1.04
C ASN A 46 5.15 13.61 0.15
N LEU A 47 4.58 12.55 0.73
CA LEU A 47 3.94 11.47 0.00
C LEU A 47 2.41 11.55 0.16
N PRO A 48 1.63 11.37 -0.93
CA PRO A 48 0.19 11.31 -0.84
C PRO A 48 -0.25 10.02 -0.15
N ASP A 49 -1.08 10.13 0.89
CA ASP A 49 -1.62 8.99 1.63
C ASP A 49 -2.95 8.52 0.99
N PRO A 50 -3.10 7.25 0.58
CA PRO A 50 -4.37 6.72 0.12
C PRO A 50 -5.39 6.73 1.27
N ASN A 51 -6.52 7.40 1.03
CA ASN A 51 -7.54 7.61 2.06
C ASN A 51 -8.40 6.34 2.32
N GLN A 52 -9.24 6.40 3.36
CA GLN A 52 -10.16 5.31 3.72
C GLN A 52 -11.13 4.94 2.59
N GLN A 53 -11.52 5.89 1.75
CA GLN A 53 -12.50 5.67 0.68
C GLN A 53 -11.95 4.69 -0.38
N ILE A 54 -10.75 4.94 -0.89
CA ILE A 54 -10.14 4.09 -1.92
C ILE A 54 -9.80 2.67 -1.39
N HIS A 55 -9.48 2.54 -0.10
CA HIS A 55 -9.35 1.23 0.55
C HIS A 55 -10.69 0.48 0.60
N SER A 56 -11.79 1.21 0.86
CA SER A 56 -13.13 0.61 0.91
C SER A 56 -13.58 0.15 -0.47
N GLU A 57 -13.28 0.93 -1.53
CA GLU A 57 -13.52 0.55 -2.93
C GLU A 57 -12.75 -0.72 -3.32
N LEU A 58 -11.49 -0.84 -2.91
CA LEU A 58 -10.68 -2.04 -3.16
C LEU A 58 -11.27 -3.28 -2.48
N VAL A 59 -11.67 -3.15 -1.21
CA VAL A 59 -12.32 -4.24 -0.48
C VAL A 59 -13.62 -4.67 -1.16
N GLN A 60 -14.44 -3.71 -1.61
CA GLN A 60 -15.68 -4.02 -2.33
C GLN A 60 -15.39 -4.76 -3.65
N ALA A 61 -14.38 -4.32 -4.41
CA ALA A 61 -13.99 -4.98 -5.65
C ALA A 61 -13.58 -6.45 -5.43
N ILE A 62 -12.78 -6.71 -4.39
CA ILE A 62 -12.37 -8.06 -3.97
C ILE A 62 -13.58 -8.89 -3.54
N GLN A 63 -14.49 -8.33 -2.73
CA GLN A 63 -15.71 -9.02 -2.28
C GLN A 63 -16.62 -9.40 -3.44
N HIS A 64 -16.74 -8.54 -4.46
CA HIS A 64 -17.46 -8.82 -5.69
C HIS A 64 -16.72 -9.77 -6.65
N LYS A 65 -15.50 -10.23 -6.30
CA LYS A 65 -14.63 -11.07 -7.12
C LYS A 65 -14.34 -10.46 -8.51
N SER A 66 -14.34 -9.13 -8.60
CA SER A 66 -14.05 -8.42 -9.85
C SER A 66 -12.56 -8.09 -9.90
N GLU A 67 -11.79 -8.93 -10.59
CA GLU A 67 -10.34 -8.78 -10.72
C GLU A 67 -9.96 -7.47 -11.42
N SER A 68 -10.65 -7.12 -12.50
CA SER A 68 -10.40 -5.89 -13.26
C SER A 68 -10.66 -4.64 -12.43
N GLU A 69 -11.70 -4.65 -11.61
CA GLU A 69 -12.01 -3.56 -10.69
C GLU A 69 -10.96 -3.44 -9.58
N ALA A 70 -10.59 -4.56 -8.97
CA ALA A 70 -9.58 -4.58 -7.91
C ALA A 70 -8.22 -4.08 -8.41
N MET A 71 -7.83 -4.49 -9.62
CA MET A 71 -6.61 -4.03 -10.27
C MET A 71 -6.66 -2.53 -10.53
N ARG A 72 -7.75 -2.01 -11.13
CA ARG A 72 -7.90 -0.58 -11.42
C ARG A 72 -7.85 0.27 -10.14
N VAL A 73 -8.51 -0.17 -9.07
CA VAL A 73 -8.51 0.57 -7.80
C VAL A 73 -7.11 0.54 -7.17
N ALA A 74 -6.43 -0.61 -7.18
CA ALA A 74 -5.06 -0.72 -6.67
C ALA A 74 -4.08 0.17 -7.45
N GLU A 75 -4.19 0.21 -8.78
CA GLU A 75 -3.40 1.12 -9.62
C GLU A 75 -3.65 2.59 -9.29
N SER A 76 -4.93 2.99 -9.19
CA SER A 76 -5.33 4.34 -8.81
C SER A 76 -4.80 4.74 -7.43
N MET A 77 -4.79 3.79 -6.50
CA MET A 77 -4.28 3.97 -5.14
C MET A 77 -2.76 4.20 -5.10
N LEU A 78 -1.99 3.46 -5.89
CA LEU A 78 -0.52 3.49 -5.84
C LEU A 78 0.10 4.54 -6.76
N ALA A 79 -0.56 4.89 -7.87
CA ALA A 79 0.00 5.79 -8.88
C ALA A 79 0.45 7.17 -8.34
N PRO A 80 -0.28 7.82 -7.40
CA PRO A 80 0.17 9.06 -6.80
C PRO A 80 1.47 8.91 -6.00
N ILE A 81 1.62 7.82 -5.25
CA ILE A 81 2.80 7.54 -4.43
C ILE A 81 4.03 7.35 -5.34
N LEU A 82 3.88 6.54 -6.39
CA LEU A 82 4.95 6.26 -7.35
C LEU A 82 5.44 7.55 -8.03
N ARG A 83 4.52 8.43 -8.46
CA ARG A 83 4.88 9.73 -9.05
C ARG A 83 5.65 10.63 -8.07
N SER A 84 5.24 10.67 -6.80
CA SER A 84 5.97 11.44 -5.79
C SER A 84 7.36 10.87 -5.52
N LEU A 85 7.53 9.55 -5.53
CA LEU A 85 8.85 8.91 -5.39
C LEU A 85 9.77 9.23 -6.57
N ASP A 86 9.24 9.22 -7.80
CA ASP A 86 10.00 9.62 -8.99
C ASP A 86 10.47 11.08 -8.90
N SER A 87 9.60 11.98 -8.42
CA SER A 87 9.96 13.39 -8.19
C SER A 87 11.04 13.53 -7.13
N ILE A 88 10.89 12.88 -5.96
CA ILE A 88 11.88 12.93 -4.87
C ILE A 88 13.23 12.40 -5.35
N LYS A 89 13.22 11.31 -6.14
CA LYS A 89 14.45 10.74 -6.71
C LYS A 89 15.12 11.70 -7.70
N ALA A 90 14.36 12.36 -8.56
CA ALA A 90 14.89 13.34 -9.49
C ALA A 90 15.53 14.52 -8.75
N ASP A 91 14.87 15.04 -7.72
CA ASP A 91 15.38 16.14 -6.89
C ASP A 91 16.67 15.74 -6.16
N PHE A 92 16.74 14.51 -5.62
CA PHE A 92 17.94 14.00 -4.98
C PHE A 92 19.14 13.93 -5.95
N VAL A 93 18.92 13.46 -7.18
CA VAL A 93 19.98 13.36 -8.21
C VAL A 93 20.43 14.73 -8.74
N GLN A 94 19.57 15.76 -8.71
CA GLN A 94 19.97 17.10 -9.15
C GLN A 94 20.73 17.90 -8.08
N ASN A 95 20.55 17.57 -6.80
CA ASN A 95 21.13 18.30 -5.68
C ASN A 95 22.37 17.64 -5.07
N HIS A 96 22.78 16.46 -5.56
CA HIS A 96 23.96 15.69 -5.16
C HIS A 96 24.64 15.06 -6.37
#